data_AF-A0A220W6H6-F1
#
_entry.id   AF-A0A220W6H6-F1
#
_cell.length_a   1.000
_cell.length_b   1.000
_cell.length_c   1.000
_cell.angle_alpha   90.00
_cell.angle_beta   90.00
_cell.angle_gamma   90.00
#
_symmetry.space_group_name_H-M   'P 1'
#
loop_
_entity.id
_entity.type
_entity.pdbx_description
1 polymer ?
#
loop_
_entity_poly.entity_id
_entity_poly.type
_entity_poly.pdbx_seq_one_letter_code
_entity_poly.pdbx_strand_id
1 'polypeptide(L)'
;MPQNRSLIVLGLAILLGLAAVFVANSYLSGVEQQAETVDKTMVRVAVARVPLEYGTAVTTENIKFVSWPRASLPAGTFPSRTGLVVPGAPRVALRPIEVNEPIMQSKLSGEGGRASISAVLPEDKRAVAVRVGDVTGVAGFVLPGDSVDVFITRQVADGNGDRTGQITDVLLQNIKVIAIDQNANDNANQPKVSKTATLEVDPVDAQKLVLGEAVGSLSLALRNVANQDTEAVQTVSIDDLQDGAYSGRYRSPSSSYANYARAPVYRVRRSSGGAAAAKRPSNTTSVQIVRGTGATNYEVKRHAGF
;
A
#
# COMPACT_ATOMS: atom_id res chain seq x y z
N MET A 1 84.91 -38.95 24.32
CA MET A 1 83.89 -39.09 23.25
C MET A 1 82.61 -38.33 23.63
N PRO A 2 82.38 -37.09 23.12
CA PRO A 2 81.07 -36.45 23.23
C PRO A 2 80.46 -35.93 21.89
N GLN A 3 81.06 -36.24 20.73
CA GLN A 3 80.70 -35.62 19.45
C GLN A 3 79.31 -36.04 18.90
N ASN A 4 78.81 -37.21 19.29
CA ASN A 4 77.53 -37.74 18.81
C ASN A 4 76.31 -37.09 19.50
N ARG A 5 76.48 -36.54 20.70
CA ARG A 5 75.37 -35.90 21.46
C ARG A 5 74.93 -34.59 20.83
N SER A 6 75.88 -33.78 20.36
CA SER A 6 75.59 -32.50 19.70
C SER A 6 74.86 -32.69 18.37
N LEU A 7 75.17 -33.77 17.62
CA LEU A 7 74.46 -34.11 16.38
C LEU A 7 73.02 -34.58 16.63
N ILE A 8 72.78 -35.33 17.70
CA ILE A 8 71.42 -35.76 18.09
C ILE A 8 70.56 -34.56 18.51
N VAL A 9 71.14 -33.63 19.29
CA VAL A 9 70.43 -32.40 19.71
C VAL A 9 70.14 -31.50 18.51
N LEU A 10 71.06 -31.39 17.56
CA LEU A 10 70.85 -30.62 16.32
C LEU A 10 69.74 -31.22 15.45
N GLY A 11 69.73 -32.55 15.29
CA GLY A 11 68.67 -33.24 14.54
C GLY A 11 67.29 -33.06 15.17
N LEU A 12 67.21 -33.15 16.50
CA LEU A 12 65.96 -32.93 17.25
C LEU A 12 65.46 -31.49 17.12
N ALA A 13 66.37 -30.50 17.19
CA ALA A 13 66.02 -29.09 17.04
C ALA A 13 65.45 -28.79 15.64
N ILE A 14 66.06 -29.35 14.58
CA ILE A 14 65.57 -29.19 13.21
C ILE A 14 64.19 -29.83 13.05
N LEU A 15 63.99 -31.03 13.61
CA LEU A 15 62.72 -31.74 13.53
C LEU A 15 61.60 -30.96 14.24
N LEU A 16 61.87 -30.44 15.44
CA LEU A 16 60.92 -29.61 16.18
C LEU A 16 60.64 -28.29 15.46
N GLY A 17 61.65 -27.67 14.84
CA GLY A 17 61.47 -26.47 14.01
C GLY A 17 60.56 -26.72 12.81
N LEU A 18 60.77 -27.81 12.08
CA LEU A 18 59.90 -28.19 10.95
C LEU A 18 58.48 -28.53 11.38
N ALA A 19 58.31 -29.21 12.51
CA ALA A 19 56.99 -29.50 13.07
C ALA A 19 56.24 -28.22 13.47
N ALA A 20 56.93 -27.27 14.11
CA ALA A 20 56.36 -25.98 14.48
C ALA A 20 55.94 -25.17 13.24
N VAL A 21 56.77 -25.13 12.20
CA VAL A 21 56.44 -24.46 10.92
C VAL A 21 55.24 -25.13 10.24
N PHE A 22 55.16 -26.46 10.25
CA PHE A 22 54.03 -27.19 9.68
C PHE A 22 52.72 -26.88 10.41
N VAL A 23 52.73 -26.91 11.74
CA VAL A 23 51.57 -26.56 12.57
C VAL A 23 51.17 -25.11 12.35
N ALA A 24 52.12 -24.17 12.38
CA ALA A 24 51.87 -22.76 12.13
C ALA A 24 51.24 -22.54 10.73
N ASN A 25 51.83 -23.12 9.69
CA ASN A 25 51.30 -22.99 8.33
C ASN A 25 49.88 -23.57 8.21
N SER A 26 49.61 -24.74 8.81
CA SER A 26 48.27 -25.34 8.80
C SER A 26 47.22 -24.49 9.52
N TYR A 27 47.61 -23.81 10.61
CA TYR A 27 46.72 -22.94 11.37
C TYR A 27 46.44 -21.63 10.63
N LEU A 28 47.47 -20.99 10.06
CA LEU A 28 47.31 -19.76 9.27
C LEU A 28 46.47 -20.01 8.00
N SER A 29 46.70 -21.11 7.27
CA SER A 29 45.90 -21.43 6.08
C SER A 29 44.41 -21.68 6.38
N GLY A 30 44.08 -22.22 7.56
CA GLY A 30 42.68 -22.39 7.98
C GLY A 30 41.98 -21.06 8.28
N VAL A 31 42.70 -20.10 8.86
CA VAL A 31 42.20 -18.75 9.15
C VAL A 31 42.01 -17.93 7.87
N GLU A 32 42.94 -18.03 6.92
CA GLU A 32 42.85 -17.35 5.61
C GLU A 32 41.63 -17.82 4.80
N GLN A 33 41.35 -19.13 4.79
CA GLN A 33 40.18 -19.68 4.10
C GLN A 33 38.85 -19.22 4.74
N GLN A 34 38.79 -19.14 6.08
CA GLN A 34 37.61 -18.61 6.77
C GLN A 34 37.41 -17.11 6.48
N ALA A 35 38.47 -16.31 6.47
CA ALA A 35 38.39 -14.90 6.12
C ALA A 35 37.91 -14.66 4.67
N GLU A 36 38.41 -15.45 3.71
CA GLU A 36 37.95 -15.35 2.31
C GLU A 36 36.49 -15.76 2.10
N THR A 37 35.99 -16.76 2.85
CA THR A 37 34.59 -17.17 2.73
C THR A 37 33.61 -16.13 3.29
N VAL A 38 33.98 -15.42 4.36
CA VAL A 38 33.18 -14.32 4.91
C VAL A 38 33.07 -13.18 3.90
N ASP A 39 34.16 -12.80 3.25
CA ASP A 39 34.17 -11.68 2.29
C ASP A 39 33.36 -11.98 1.01
N LYS A 40 33.39 -13.24 0.54
CA LYS A 40 32.56 -13.70 -0.60
C LYS A 40 31.05 -13.70 -0.31
N THR A 41 30.65 -13.57 0.95
CA THR A 41 29.23 -13.50 1.35
C THR A 41 28.74 -12.08 1.65
N MET A 42 29.60 -11.07 1.55
CA MET A 42 29.23 -9.67 1.77
C MET A 42 28.75 -9.00 0.48
N VAL A 43 27.68 -8.21 0.59
CA VAL A 43 27.13 -7.39 -0.50
C VAL A 43 27.10 -5.94 -0.04
N ARG A 44 27.47 -5.00 -0.92
CA ARG A 44 27.35 -3.58 -0.59
C ARG A 44 25.88 -3.17 -0.64
N VAL A 45 25.43 -2.43 0.37
CA VAL A 45 24.05 -1.93 0.48
C VAL A 45 24.07 -0.43 0.66
N ALA A 46 23.20 0.27 -0.07
CA ALA A 46 22.98 1.69 0.15
C ALA A 46 22.25 1.91 1.50
N VAL A 47 22.85 2.72 2.36
CA VAL A 47 22.26 3.18 3.61
C VAL A 47 22.23 4.71 3.65
N ALA A 48 21.30 5.28 4.42
CA ALA A 48 21.23 6.72 4.58
C ALA A 48 22.43 7.25 5.39
N ARG A 49 23.07 8.31 4.88
CA ARG A 49 24.17 9.00 5.57
C ARG A 49 23.65 10.06 6.55
N VAL A 50 22.51 10.66 6.22
CA VAL A 50 21.77 11.66 7.00
C VAL A 50 20.29 11.25 7.02
N PRO A 51 19.47 11.74 7.98
CA PRO A 51 18.04 11.48 7.96
C PRO A 51 17.42 11.95 6.64
N LEU A 52 16.60 11.11 6.02
CA LEU A 52 15.82 11.47 4.83
C LEU A 52 14.36 11.57 5.22
N GLU A 53 13.86 12.79 5.27
CA GLU A 53 12.43 13.04 5.52
C GLU A 53 11.59 12.77 4.28
N TYR A 54 10.27 12.70 4.46
CA TYR A 54 9.33 12.57 3.36
C TYR A 54 9.57 13.65 2.29
N GLY A 55 9.66 13.23 1.02
CA GLY A 55 9.92 14.11 -0.11
C GLY A 55 11.39 14.46 -0.35
N THR A 56 12.31 14.06 0.52
CA THR A 56 13.74 14.29 0.31
C THR A 56 14.24 13.48 -0.88
N ALA A 57 14.90 14.15 -1.83
CA ALA A 57 15.51 13.49 -2.98
C ALA A 57 16.74 12.68 -2.55
N VAL A 58 16.87 11.47 -3.08
CA VAL A 58 18.05 10.63 -2.86
C VAL A 58 19.17 11.12 -3.78
N THR A 59 20.28 11.54 -3.17
CA THR A 59 21.45 12.06 -3.87
C THR A 59 22.69 11.28 -3.46
N THR A 60 23.77 11.44 -4.21
CA THR A 60 25.05 10.81 -3.87
C THR A 60 25.61 11.30 -2.51
N GLU A 61 25.20 12.47 -2.05
CA GLU A 61 25.72 13.11 -0.84
C GLU A 61 25.05 12.59 0.44
N ASN A 62 23.78 12.18 0.33
CA ASN A 62 22.97 11.72 1.46
C ASN A 62 22.92 10.19 1.61
N ILE A 63 23.63 9.46 0.74
CA ILE A 63 23.78 8.00 0.82
C ILE A 63 25.23 7.57 1.04
N LYS A 64 25.41 6.40 1.64
CA LYS A 64 26.70 5.71 1.68
C LYS A 64 26.49 4.21 1.47
N PHE A 65 27.54 3.50 1.07
CA PHE A 65 27.48 2.06 0.87
C PHE A 65 28.23 1.34 1.98
N VAL A 66 27.59 0.35 2.59
CA VAL A 66 28.15 -0.45 3.68
C VAL A 66 28.10 -1.93 3.29
N SER A 67 29.11 -2.69 3.68
CA SER A 67 29.14 -4.15 3.48
C SER A 67 28.14 -4.82 4.42
N TRP A 68 27.25 -5.63 3.86
CA TRP A 68 26.18 -6.32 4.56
C TRP A 68 26.21 -7.82 4.24
N PRO A 69 26.01 -8.71 5.23
CA PRO A 69 25.94 -10.15 4.97
C PRO A 69 24.76 -10.49 4.05
N ARG A 70 25.01 -11.23 2.96
CA ARG A 70 23.98 -11.61 1.99
C ARG A 70 22.83 -12.38 2.62
N ALA A 71 23.09 -13.16 3.67
CA ALA A 71 22.09 -13.94 4.40
C ALA A 71 21.08 -13.09 5.19
N SER A 72 21.43 -11.85 5.53
CA SER A 72 20.60 -10.94 6.34
C SER A 72 20.18 -9.70 5.54
N LEU A 73 20.22 -9.79 4.21
CA LEU A 73 19.90 -8.68 3.32
C LEU A 73 18.38 -8.47 3.26
N PRO A 74 17.85 -7.30 3.67
CA PRO A 74 16.43 -7.00 3.49
C PRO A 74 16.05 -6.99 2.01
N ALA A 75 14.83 -7.43 1.69
CA ALA A 75 14.36 -7.44 0.31
C ALA A 75 14.23 -6.01 -0.25
N GLY A 76 14.59 -5.83 -1.52
CA GLY A 76 14.44 -4.54 -2.21
C GLY A 76 15.49 -3.49 -1.88
N THR A 77 16.63 -3.85 -1.27
CA THR A 77 17.78 -2.96 -1.09
C THR A 77 18.56 -2.74 -2.38
N PHE A 78 19.20 -1.57 -2.52
CA PHE A 78 20.02 -1.25 -3.68
C PHE A 78 21.49 -1.66 -3.49
N PRO A 79 22.04 -2.57 -4.32
CA PRO A 79 23.42 -3.01 -4.20
C PRO A 79 24.45 -2.05 -4.84
N SER A 80 23.97 -1.10 -5.65
CA SER A 80 24.81 -0.16 -6.38
C SER A 80 24.10 1.18 -6.60
N ARG A 81 24.88 2.21 -6.95
CA ARG A 81 24.36 3.57 -7.22
C ARG A 81 23.46 3.63 -8.44
N THR A 82 23.72 2.80 -9.46
CA THR A 82 23.09 2.89 -10.79
C THR A 82 21.57 2.71 -10.77
N GLY A 83 21.02 1.95 -9.82
CA GLY A 83 19.58 1.79 -9.65
C GLY A 83 18.93 2.77 -8.66
N LEU A 84 19.74 3.44 -7.84
CA LEU A 84 19.27 4.30 -6.76
C LEU A 84 19.27 5.78 -7.15
N VAL A 85 20.34 6.23 -7.79
CA VAL A 85 20.51 7.63 -8.24
C VAL A 85 20.52 7.63 -9.76
N VAL A 86 19.38 7.94 -10.36
CA VAL A 86 19.21 8.01 -11.82
C VAL A 86 19.32 9.47 -12.28
N PRO A 87 20.29 9.83 -13.13
CA PRO A 87 20.42 11.18 -13.67
C PRO A 87 19.15 11.62 -14.40
N GLY A 88 18.61 12.80 -14.05
CA GLY A 88 17.38 13.34 -14.64
C GLY A 88 16.07 12.73 -14.13
N ALA A 89 16.14 11.65 -13.34
CA ALA A 89 14.98 10.96 -12.78
C ALA A 89 15.18 10.66 -11.28
N PRO A 90 15.28 11.71 -10.42
CA PRO A 90 15.56 11.52 -9.00
C PRO A 90 14.46 10.70 -8.32
N ARG A 91 14.86 9.80 -7.43
CA ARG A 91 13.95 9.13 -6.51
C ARG A 91 13.82 9.96 -5.24
N VAL A 92 12.66 9.95 -4.62
CA VAL A 92 12.41 10.65 -3.36
C VAL A 92 11.92 9.70 -2.28
N ALA A 93 12.18 10.04 -1.02
CA ALA A 93 11.70 9.26 0.12
C ALA A 93 10.17 9.39 0.26
N LEU A 94 9.47 8.26 0.28
CA LEU A 94 8.03 8.17 0.55
C LEU A 94 7.72 7.95 2.03
N ARG A 95 8.73 7.60 2.83
CA ARG A 95 8.69 7.44 4.28
C ARG A 95 10.00 7.95 4.87
N PRO A 96 10.02 8.40 6.13
CA PRO A 96 11.26 8.72 6.82
C PRO A 96 12.24 7.54 6.80
N ILE A 97 13.52 7.84 6.53
CA ILE A 97 14.64 6.90 6.56
C ILE A 97 15.69 7.45 7.51
N GLU A 98 16.01 6.68 8.54
CA GLU A 98 16.95 7.09 9.59
C GLU A 98 18.42 6.86 9.18
N VAL A 99 19.34 7.51 9.90
CA VAL A 99 20.78 7.35 9.65
C VAL A 99 21.20 5.89 9.79
N ASN A 100 22.02 5.40 8.85
CA ASN A 100 22.46 4.01 8.71
C ASN A 100 21.35 3.00 8.39
N GLU A 101 20.11 3.44 8.15
CA GLU A 101 19.06 2.54 7.72
C GLU A 101 19.27 2.13 6.25
N PRO A 102 19.10 0.83 5.90
CA PRO A 102 19.09 0.37 4.51
C PRO A 102 18.00 1.04 3.68
N ILE A 103 18.40 1.63 2.56
CA ILE A 103 17.47 2.26 1.62
C ILE A 103 16.83 1.16 0.78
N MET A 104 15.51 1.04 0.90
CA MET A 104 14.70 0.01 0.23
C MET A 104 13.78 0.64 -0.82
N GLN A 105 13.50 -0.12 -1.89
CA GLN A 105 12.58 0.30 -2.95
C GLN A 105 11.18 0.63 -2.41
N SER A 106 10.71 -0.06 -1.37
CA SER A 106 9.40 0.18 -0.73
C SER A 106 9.30 1.53 0.02
N LYS A 107 10.42 2.19 0.29
CA LYS A 107 10.50 3.51 0.93
C LYS A 107 10.81 4.64 -0.05
N LEU A 108 11.00 4.33 -1.33
CA LEU A 108 11.33 5.31 -2.37
C LEU A 108 10.26 5.36 -3.45
N SER A 109 10.20 6.49 -4.14
CA SER A 109 9.42 6.62 -5.35
C SER A 109 10.01 5.80 -6.51
N GLY A 110 9.22 5.65 -7.57
CA GLY A 110 9.74 5.30 -8.90
C GLY A 110 10.77 6.32 -9.39
N GLU A 111 11.45 5.98 -10.49
CA GLU A 111 12.42 6.86 -11.15
C GLU A 111 11.74 8.14 -11.64
N GLY A 112 12.29 9.29 -11.28
CA GLY A 112 11.68 10.60 -11.58
C GLY A 112 10.36 10.85 -10.85
N GLY A 113 10.02 9.99 -9.88
CA GLY A 113 8.84 10.15 -9.05
C GLY A 113 8.97 11.35 -8.13
N ARG A 114 7.87 12.09 -7.97
CA ARG A 114 7.73 13.12 -6.93
C ARG A 114 7.11 12.48 -5.70
N ALA A 115 7.31 13.07 -4.53
CA ALA A 115 6.59 12.68 -3.32
C ALA A 115 5.22 13.35 -3.33
N SER A 116 4.51 13.18 -4.44
CA SER A 116 3.12 13.56 -4.55
C SER A 116 2.27 12.44 -3.96
N ILE A 117 1.13 12.81 -3.39
CA ILE A 117 0.11 11.84 -2.96
C ILE A 117 -0.20 10.86 -4.10
N SER A 118 -0.20 11.33 -5.36
CA SER A 118 -0.39 10.53 -6.56
C SER A 118 0.69 9.45 -6.80
N ALA A 119 1.89 9.58 -6.24
CA ALA A 119 2.97 8.60 -6.40
C ALA A 119 2.95 7.49 -5.34
N VAL A 120 2.25 7.70 -4.22
CA VAL A 120 2.06 6.71 -3.15
C VAL A 120 0.73 5.98 -3.29
N LEU A 121 -0.22 6.58 -4.02
CA LEU A 121 -1.56 6.05 -4.22
C LEU A 121 -1.53 4.83 -5.16
N PRO A 122 -2.15 3.70 -4.78
CA PRO A 122 -2.33 2.56 -5.69
C PRO A 122 -3.09 2.93 -6.97
N GLU A 123 -2.79 2.27 -8.09
CA GLU A 123 -3.38 2.59 -9.41
C GLU A 123 -4.93 2.52 -9.42
N ASP A 124 -5.50 1.65 -8.60
CA ASP A 124 -6.93 1.42 -8.45
C ASP A 124 -7.62 2.33 -7.43
N LYS A 125 -6.87 3.13 -6.67
CA LYS A 125 -7.40 4.02 -5.63
C LYS A 125 -7.45 5.48 -6.05
N ARG A 126 -8.21 6.30 -5.34
CA ARG A 126 -8.37 7.75 -5.52
C ARG A 126 -8.17 8.44 -4.18
N ALA A 127 -7.50 9.60 -4.22
CA ALA A 127 -7.38 10.47 -3.06
C ALA A 127 -8.49 11.51 -3.11
N VAL A 128 -9.37 11.54 -2.11
CA VAL A 128 -10.49 12.49 -2.03
C VAL A 128 -10.34 13.33 -0.78
N ALA A 129 -10.27 14.65 -0.95
CA ALA A 129 -10.31 15.59 0.14
C ALA A 129 -11.76 15.81 0.58
N VAL A 130 -12.05 15.57 1.85
CA VAL A 130 -13.37 15.80 2.45
C VAL A 130 -13.25 16.79 3.60
N ARG A 131 -14.18 17.74 3.66
CA ARG A 131 -14.30 18.62 4.82
C ARG A 131 -14.96 17.86 5.96
N VAL A 132 -14.33 17.90 7.13
CA VAL A 132 -14.85 17.24 8.34
C VAL A 132 -15.27 18.30 9.36
N GLY A 133 -16.41 18.07 10.02
CA GLY A 133 -16.91 19.00 11.03
C GLY A 133 -16.04 19.05 12.28
N ASP A 134 -15.93 20.24 12.87
CA ASP A 134 -15.04 20.54 14.02
C ASP A 134 -15.42 19.80 15.32
N VAL A 135 -16.64 19.24 15.39
CA VAL A 135 -17.28 18.78 16.64
C VAL A 135 -17.10 17.28 16.91
N THR A 136 -16.72 16.48 15.91
CA THR A 136 -16.43 15.06 16.15
C THR A 136 -14.97 14.88 16.57
N GLY A 137 -14.80 14.66 17.88
CA GLY A 137 -13.57 14.80 18.69
C GLY A 137 -12.36 13.93 18.36
N VAL A 138 -12.14 13.56 17.09
CA VAL A 138 -10.93 12.84 16.65
C VAL A 138 -10.13 13.61 15.60
N ALA A 139 -10.66 14.72 15.07
CA ALA A 139 -9.97 15.50 14.05
C ALA A 139 -8.63 16.14 14.52
N GLY A 140 -8.28 16.05 15.81
CA GLY A 140 -6.96 16.43 16.34
C GLY A 140 -5.96 15.27 16.49
N PHE A 141 -6.44 14.02 16.43
CA PHE A 141 -5.64 12.82 16.70
C PHE A 141 -5.47 11.90 15.50
N VAL A 142 -6.27 12.09 14.44
CA VAL A 142 -6.09 11.38 13.18
C VAL A 142 -4.79 11.85 12.52
N LEU A 143 -3.90 10.90 12.25
CA LEU A 143 -2.64 11.12 11.56
C LEU A 143 -2.66 10.49 10.16
N PRO A 144 -1.82 11.00 9.23
CA PRO A 144 -1.53 10.30 7.99
C PRO A 144 -1.10 8.85 8.24
N GLY A 145 -1.79 7.90 7.62
CA GLY A 145 -1.58 6.46 7.80
C GLY A 145 -2.64 5.77 8.67
N ASP A 146 -3.45 6.53 9.42
CA ASP A 146 -4.52 5.97 10.24
C ASP A 146 -5.70 5.46 9.39
N SER A 147 -6.49 4.58 9.98
CA SER A 147 -7.73 4.07 9.38
C SER A 147 -8.94 4.65 10.10
N VAL A 148 -9.92 5.13 9.35
CA VAL A 148 -11.11 5.81 9.87
C VAL A 148 -12.39 5.25 9.25
N ASP A 149 -13.49 5.36 9.98
CA ASP A 149 -14.83 5.24 9.43
C ASP A 149 -15.37 6.64 9.11
N VAL A 150 -16.14 6.74 8.03
CA VAL A 150 -16.77 7.97 7.59
C VAL A 150 -18.26 7.87 7.88
N PHE A 151 -18.75 8.74 8.75
CA PHE A 151 -20.19 8.90 8.98
C PHE A 151 -20.75 10.03 8.13
N ILE A 152 -21.99 9.87 7.70
CA ILE A 152 -22.77 10.90 7.04
C ILE A 152 -24.02 11.18 7.87
N THR A 153 -24.20 12.44 8.23
CA THR A 153 -25.42 12.91 8.87
C THR A 153 -26.20 13.76 7.88
N ARG A 154 -27.44 13.37 7.58
CA ARG A 154 -28.30 14.05 6.59
C ARG A 154 -29.72 14.22 7.11
N GLN A 155 -30.39 15.26 6.59
CA GLN A 155 -31.80 15.49 6.83
C GLN A 155 -32.62 14.61 5.88
N VAL A 156 -33.65 13.97 6.41
CA VAL A 156 -34.64 13.20 5.66
C VAL A 156 -36.01 13.85 5.84
N ALA A 157 -36.78 13.92 4.76
CA ALA A 157 -38.13 14.45 4.80
C ALA A 157 -39.06 13.40 5.40
N ASP A 158 -39.79 13.77 6.45
CA ASP A 158 -40.91 12.97 6.91
C ASP A 158 -42.07 13.11 5.93
N GLY A 159 -42.90 12.06 5.82
CA GLY A 159 -43.99 11.94 4.84
C GLY A 159 -45.07 13.05 4.90
N ASN A 160 -44.93 14.05 5.76
CA ASN A 160 -45.83 15.20 5.92
C ASN A 160 -45.25 16.54 5.44
N GLY A 161 -44.06 16.55 4.80
CA GLY A 161 -43.52 17.73 4.12
C GLY A 161 -42.83 18.78 5.01
N ASP A 162 -42.97 18.68 6.33
CA ASP A 162 -42.13 19.39 7.29
C ASP A 162 -40.83 18.62 7.54
N ARG A 163 -39.69 19.31 7.44
CA ARG A 163 -38.35 18.71 7.61
C ARG A 163 -38.05 18.55 9.10
N THR A 164 -38.11 17.33 9.64
CA THR A 164 -37.70 17.10 11.05
C THR A 164 -37.00 15.77 11.34
N GLY A 165 -36.69 14.93 10.35
CA GLY A 165 -35.91 13.71 10.58
C GLY A 165 -34.43 13.93 10.28
N GLN A 166 -33.54 13.67 11.24
CA GLN A 166 -32.10 13.61 11.01
C GLN A 166 -31.62 12.18 11.23
N ILE A 167 -30.86 11.65 10.27
CA ILE A 167 -30.27 10.31 10.37
C ILE A 167 -28.76 10.38 10.19
N THR A 168 -28.07 9.45 10.83
CA THR A 168 -26.63 9.22 10.65
C THR A 168 -26.40 7.80 10.17
N ASP A 169 -25.68 7.67 9.06
CA ASP A 169 -25.26 6.40 8.48
C ASP A 169 -23.74 6.29 8.50
N VAL A 170 -23.25 5.06 8.49
CA VAL A 170 -21.85 4.79 8.13
C VAL A 170 -21.73 4.74 6.63
N LEU A 171 -21.11 5.77 6.06
CA LEU A 171 -20.95 5.92 4.62
C LEU A 171 -19.87 4.98 4.10
N LEU A 172 -18.71 4.96 4.78
CA LEU A 172 -17.57 4.11 4.47
C LEU A 172 -16.93 3.60 5.76
N GLN A 173 -16.37 2.40 5.71
CA GLN A 173 -15.64 1.79 6.83
C GLN A 173 -14.20 1.48 6.43
N ASN A 174 -13.29 1.55 7.39
CA ASN A 174 -11.89 1.19 7.24
C ASN A 174 -11.21 1.86 6.03
N ILE A 175 -11.31 3.19 6.02
CA ILE A 175 -10.71 4.04 4.98
C ILE A 175 -9.42 4.63 5.52
N LYS A 176 -8.36 4.54 4.74
CA LYS A 176 -7.05 5.05 5.12
C LYS A 176 -6.95 6.55 4.87
N VAL A 177 -6.35 7.26 5.81
CA VAL A 177 -6.06 8.68 5.72
C VAL A 177 -4.68 8.89 5.12
N ILE A 178 -4.59 9.69 4.06
CA ILE A 178 -3.33 10.02 3.39
C ILE A 178 -2.76 11.34 3.90
N ALA A 179 -3.61 12.33 4.15
CA ALA A 179 -3.20 13.65 4.61
C ALA A 179 -4.29 14.31 5.45
N ILE A 180 -3.89 15.22 6.34
CA ILE A 180 -4.78 16.09 7.10
C ILE A 180 -4.28 17.52 6.91
N ASP A 181 -5.19 18.43 6.59
CA ASP A 181 -4.93 19.87 6.45
C ASP A 181 -5.89 20.67 7.34
N GLN A 182 -5.37 21.72 7.97
CA GLN A 182 -6.15 22.65 8.79
C GLN A 182 -6.25 23.97 8.03
N ASN A 183 -7.30 24.13 7.23
CA ASN A 183 -7.58 25.43 6.61
C ASN A 183 -8.34 26.30 7.60
N ALA A 184 -7.61 27.19 8.28
CA ALA A 184 -8.19 28.32 8.99
C ALA A 184 -8.59 29.37 7.95
N ASN A 185 -9.90 29.61 7.79
CA ASN A 185 -10.36 30.74 6.99
C ASN A 185 -10.42 31.99 7.88
N ASP A 186 -9.34 32.77 7.87
CA ASP A 186 -9.15 33.95 8.73
C ASP A 186 -9.98 35.19 8.31
N ASN A 187 -10.72 35.11 7.20
CA ASN A 187 -11.50 36.24 6.66
C ASN A 187 -12.93 36.38 7.22
N ALA A 188 -13.32 35.55 8.19
CA ALA A 188 -14.61 35.65 8.86
C ALA A 188 -14.41 36.14 10.30
N ASN A 189 -15.29 37.01 10.79
CA ASN A 189 -15.30 37.58 12.14
C ASN A 189 -15.40 36.53 13.29
N GLN A 190 -15.35 35.25 12.96
CA GLN A 190 -15.15 34.08 13.81
C GLN A 190 -14.27 33.09 13.04
N PRO A 191 -13.01 32.85 13.45
CA PRO A 191 -12.17 31.83 12.82
C PRO A 191 -12.77 30.46 13.09
N LYS A 192 -13.40 29.88 12.06
CA LYS A 192 -13.86 28.48 12.09
C LYS A 192 -12.79 27.62 11.45
N VAL A 193 -12.05 26.87 12.26
CA VAL A 193 -10.98 25.98 11.79
C VAL A 193 -11.61 24.72 11.21
N SER A 194 -12.03 24.77 9.95
CA SER A 194 -12.49 23.58 9.26
C SER A 194 -11.31 22.69 8.89
N LYS A 195 -11.34 21.43 9.33
CA LYS A 195 -10.31 20.45 8.99
C LYS A 195 -10.69 19.72 7.70
N THR A 196 -9.69 19.49 6.85
CA THR A 196 -9.84 18.72 5.60
C THR A 196 -9.01 17.46 5.72
N ALA A 197 -9.60 16.31 5.45
CA ALA A 197 -8.90 15.03 5.43
C ALA A 197 -8.87 14.49 4.00
N THR A 198 -7.70 14.04 3.55
CA THR A 198 -7.54 13.36 2.27
C THR A 198 -7.56 11.86 2.50
N LEU A 199 -8.57 11.18 1.94
CA LEU A 199 -8.83 9.77 2.13
C LEU A 199 -8.43 8.94 0.89
N GLU A 200 -7.88 7.74 1.13
CA GLU A 200 -7.59 6.73 0.11
C GLU A 200 -8.84 5.85 -0.10
N VAL A 201 -9.52 6.00 -1.23
CA VAL A 201 -10.80 5.33 -1.50
C VAL A 201 -10.86 4.69 -2.88
N ASP A 202 -11.78 3.73 -3.05
CA ASP A 202 -12.13 3.20 -4.37
C ASP A 202 -12.89 4.23 -5.22
N PRO A 203 -12.91 4.08 -6.55
CA PRO A 203 -13.58 5.05 -7.45
C PRO A 203 -15.08 5.23 -7.18
N VAL A 204 -15.76 4.19 -6.69
CA VAL A 204 -17.18 4.26 -6.31
C VAL A 204 -17.33 4.97 -4.96
N ASP A 205 -16.43 4.71 -4.02
CA ASP A 205 -16.46 5.32 -2.69
C ASP A 205 -16.08 6.81 -2.75
N ALA A 206 -15.22 7.19 -3.71
CA ALA A 206 -14.98 8.59 -4.05
C ALA A 206 -16.28 9.31 -4.46
N GLN A 207 -17.12 8.69 -5.28
CA GLN A 207 -18.42 9.26 -5.67
C GLN A 207 -19.37 9.37 -4.47
N LYS A 208 -19.37 8.36 -3.59
CA LYS A 208 -20.17 8.40 -2.35
C LYS A 208 -19.75 9.54 -1.44
N LEU A 209 -18.45 9.81 -1.30
CA LEU A 209 -17.95 10.91 -0.47
C LEU A 209 -18.38 12.28 -1.02
N VAL A 210 -18.19 12.49 -2.32
CA VAL A 210 -18.58 13.75 -2.99
C VAL A 210 -20.09 13.98 -2.87
N LEU A 211 -20.89 12.94 -3.12
CA LEU A 211 -22.34 13.03 -2.95
C LEU A 211 -22.72 13.25 -1.48
N GLY A 212 -22.02 12.57 -0.56
CA GLY A 212 -22.26 12.65 0.87
C GLY A 212 -22.05 14.07 1.42
N GLU A 213 -20.98 14.73 0.98
CA GLU A 213 -20.69 16.12 1.31
C GLU A 213 -21.72 17.09 0.72
N ALA A 214 -22.31 16.77 -0.44
CA ALA A 214 -23.36 17.60 -1.04
C ALA A 214 -24.71 17.50 -0.32
N VAL A 215 -25.03 16.34 0.28
CA VAL A 215 -26.35 16.09 0.89
C VAL A 215 -26.38 16.17 2.42
N GLY A 216 -25.22 16.23 3.07
CA GLY A 216 -25.11 16.20 4.53
C GLY A 216 -23.74 16.61 5.05
N SER A 217 -23.52 16.41 6.35
CA SER A 217 -22.23 16.65 6.99
C SER A 217 -21.49 15.34 7.21
N LEU A 218 -20.21 15.31 6.84
CA LEU A 218 -19.33 14.18 7.08
C LEU A 218 -18.58 14.33 8.40
N SER A 219 -18.42 13.22 9.11
CA SER A 219 -17.56 13.11 10.30
C SER A 219 -16.72 11.85 10.25
N LEU A 220 -15.58 11.88 10.94
CA LEU A 220 -14.63 10.78 11.00
C LEU A 220 -14.60 10.16 12.39
N ALA A 221 -14.53 8.84 12.43
CA ALA A 221 -14.22 8.08 13.63
C ALA A 221 -12.93 7.28 13.42
N LEU A 222 -11.94 7.45 14.30
CA LEU A 222 -10.69 6.71 14.23
C LEU A 222 -10.92 5.25 14.64
N ARG A 223 -10.39 4.33 13.83
CA ARG A 223 -10.44 2.90 14.12
C ARG A 223 -9.27 2.49 15.00
N ASN A 224 -9.50 1.48 15.83
CA ASN A 224 -8.43 0.83 16.56
C ASN A 224 -7.52 0.07 15.58
N VAL A 225 -6.20 0.25 15.70
CA VAL A 225 -5.20 -0.46 14.89
C VAL A 225 -5.36 -1.98 14.90
N ALA A 226 -5.85 -2.55 16.02
CA ALA A 226 -6.06 -3.99 16.18
C ALA A 226 -7.39 -4.51 15.61
N ASN A 227 -8.36 -3.64 15.30
CA ASN A 227 -9.67 -4.04 14.76
C ASN A 227 -9.97 -3.32 13.43
N GLN A 228 -9.72 -4.03 12.34
CA GLN A 228 -9.92 -3.55 10.96
C GLN A 228 -11.11 -4.23 10.25
N ASP A 229 -11.92 -5.00 10.99
CA ASP A 229 -13.03 -5.74 10.41
C ASP A 229 -14.21 -4.82 10.08
N THR A 230 -14.85 -5.05 8.94
CA THR A 230 -16.07 -4.31 8.56
C THR A 230 -17.26 -4.91 9.28
N GLU A 231 -17.98 -4.09 10.03
CA GLU A 231 -19.13 -4.54 10.83
C GLU A 231 -20.45 -4.25 10.13
N ALA A 232 -21.48 -5.03 10.50
CA ALA A 232 -22.85 -4.74 10.10
C ALA A 232 -23.37 -3.54 10.90
N VAL A 233 -23.51 -2.42 10.20
CA VAL A 233 -23.89 -1.13 10.77
C VAL A 233 -25.37 -0.84 10.52
N GLN A 234 -25.99 -0.08 11.43
CA GLN A 234 -27.39 0.34 11.34
C GLN A 234 -27.45 1.87 11.24
N THR A 235 -28.46 2.36 10.53
CA THR A 235 -28.82 3.79 10.51
C THR A 235 -29.31 4.20 11.89
N VAL A 236 -28.78 5.31 12.42
CA VAL A 236 -29.20 5.88 13.69
C VAL A 236 -30.04 7.12 13.42
N SER A 237 -31.23 7.20 14.00
CA SER A 237 -32.15 8.33 13.90
C SER A 237 -32.26 9.10 15.23
N ILE A 238 -32.99 10.22 15.23
CA ILE A 238 -33.26 10.99 16.46
C ILE A 238 -33.96 10.12 17.51
N ASP A 239 -34.84 9.21 17.11
CA ASP A 239 -35.57 8.33 18.03
C ASP A 239 -34.63 7.38 18.78
N ASP A 240 -33.51 7.01 18.18
CA ASP A 240 -32.52 6.11 18.75
C ASP A 240 -31.55 6.81 19.73
N LEU A 241 -31.59 8.15 19.81
CA LEU A 241 -30.74 8.93 20.74
C LEU A 241 -31.24 8.89 22.20
N GLN A 242 -32.39 8.27 22.45
CA GLN A 242 -32.93 8.09 23.78
C GLN A 242 -32.11 7.00 24.51
N ASP A 243 -31.24 7.44 25.43
CA ASP A 243 -30.52 6.54 26.32
C ASP A 243 -31.54 5.63 27.04
N GLY A 244 -31.33 4.32 27.01
CA GLY A 244 -32.25 3.28 27.48
C GLY A 244 -32.52 3.32 29.01
N ALA A 245 -32.15 4.39 29.69
CA ALA A 245 -32.40 4.67 31.10
C ALA A 245 -33.87 5.02 31.42
N TYR A 246 -34.74 5.27 30.42
CA TYR A 246 -36.18 5.32 30.63
C TYR A 246 -36.78 3.91 30.57
N SER A 247 -37.05 3.34 31.74
CA SER A 247 -37.79 2.09 31.94
C SER A 247 -39.23 2.21 31.45
N GLY A 248 -39.44 2.02 30.14
CA GLY A 248 -40.75 2.10 29.53
C GLY A 248 -40.78 1.35 28.20
N ARG A 249 -40.76 0.01 28.27
CA ARG A 249 -40.96 -0.94 27.15
C ARG A 249 -40.24 -0.53 25.85
N TYR A 250 -39.04 -1.07 25.66
CA TYR A 250 -38.32 -1.05 24.39
C TYR A 250 -39.27 -1.39 23.22
N ARG A 251 -39.73 -0.37 22.51
CA ARG A 251 -40.46 -0.53 21.26
C ARG A 251 -39.36 -0.57 20.22
N SER A 252 -39.00 -1.78 19.77
CA SER A 252 -38.05 -1.94 18.67
C SER A 252 -38.39 -0.94 17.57
N PRO A 253 -37.41 -0.16 17.08
CA PRO A 253 -37.67 0.88 16.09
C PRO A 253 -38.40 0.24 14.90
N SER A 254 -39.54 0.83 14.54
CA SER A 254 -40.34 0.34 13.42
C SER A 254 -39.48 0.41 12.17
N SER A 255 -39.24 -0.74 11.55
CA SER A 255 -38.54 -0.90 10.29
C SER A 255 -39.34 -0.26 9.14
N SER A 256 -39.46 1.06 9.11
CA SER A 256 -40.08 1.82 8.02
C SER A 256 -39.08 2.13 6.90
N TYR A 257 -37.77 1.98 7.16
CA TYR A 257 -36.71 2.23 6.17
C TYR A 257 -36.18 0.98 5.46
N ALA A 258 -36.77 -0.20 5.69
CA ALA A 258 -36.42 -1.44 4.98
C ALA A 258 -36.67 -1.40 3.45
N ASN A 259 -37.30 -0.33 2.94
CA ASN A 259 -37.64 -0.17 1.52
C ASN A 259 -36.68 0.69 0.71
N TYR A 260 -35.58 1.21 1.29
CA TYR A 260 -34.46 1.63 0.45
C TYR A 260 -33.77 0.38 -0.05
N ALA A 261 -34.22 -0.07 -1.22
CA ALA A 261 -33.71 -1.22 -1.95
C ALA A 261 -32.19 -1.31 -1.78
N ARG A 262 -31.76 -2.41 -1.13
CA ARG A 262 -30.37 -2.84 -1.09
C ARG A 262 -29.77 -2.59 -2.47
N ALA A 263 -28.81 -1.68 -2.57
CA ALA A 263 -28.04 -1.54 -3.80
C ALA A 263 -27.53 -2.95 -4.16
N PRO A 264 -27.72 -3.41 -5.41
CA PRO A 264 -27.32 -4.75 -5.78
C PRO A 264 -25.84 -4.89 -5.45
N VAL A 265 -25.52 -5.84 -4.57
CA VAL A 265 -24.14 -6.27 -4.36
C VAL A 265 -23.66 -6.71 -5.74
N TYR A 266 -22.76 -5.94 -6.35
CA TYR A 266 -22.06 -6.39 -7.54
C TYR A 266 -21.14 -7.52 -7.09
N ARG A 267 -21.70 -8.74 -7.01
CA ARG A 267 -20.89 -9.94 -7.00
C ARG A 267 -20.18 -9.92 -8.33
N VAL A 268 -18.89 -9.62 -8.30
CA VAL A 268 -17.98 -10.00 -9.38
C VAL A 268 -18.23 -11.49 -9.59
N ARG A 269 -18.97 -11.82 -10.64
CA ARG A 269 -19.13 -13.19 -11.09
C ARG A 269 -17.73 -13.58 -11.50
N ARG A 270 -16.98 -14.24 -10.61
CA ARG A 270 -15.86 -15.08 -11.03
C ARG A 270 -16.48 -15.99 -12.07
N SER A 271 -16.17 -15.72 -13.33
CA SER A 271 -16.37 -16.70 -14.38
C SER A 271 -15.53 -17.88 -13.94
N SER A 272 -16.18 -18.89 -13.35
CA SER A 272 -15.71 -20.24 -13.52
C SER A 272 -15.74 -20.45 -15.04
N GLY A 273 -14.61 -20.15 -15.67
CA GLY A 273 -14.34 -20.48 -17.04
C GLY A 273 -14.38 -22.00 -17.14
N GLY A 274 -15.57 -22.55 -17.31
CA GLY A 274 -15.72 -23.77 -18.07
C GLY A 274 -15.03 -23.50 -19.40
N ALA A 275 -13.97 -24.25 -19.66
CA ALA A 275 -13.21 -24.15 -20.89
C ALA A 275 -14.20 -24.19 -22.07
N ALA A 276 -14.48 -23.02 -22.63
CA ALA A 276 -15.19 -22.92 -23.89
C ALA A 276 -14.28 -23.59 -24.91
N ALA A 277 -14.66 -24.79 -25.33
CA ALA A 277 -14.01 -25.50 -26.42
C ALA A 277 -13.79 -24.50 -27.55
N ALA A 278 -12.52 -24.27 -27.88
CA ALA A 278 -12.14 -23.39 -28.98
C ALA A 278 -12.92 -23.82 -30.22
N LYS A 279 -13.79 -22.94 -30.73
CA LYS A 279 -14.47 -23.17 -32.00
C LYS A 279 -13.39 -23.37 -33.05
N ARG A 280 -13.28 -24.60 -33.56
CA ARG A 280 -12.45 -24.93 -34.72
C ARG A 280 -12.78 -23.93 -35.85
N PRO A 281 -11.80 -23.36 -36.56
CA PRO A 281 -12.10 -22.52 -37.71
C PRO A 281 -12.90 -23.33 -38.73
N SER A 282 -14.05 -22.80 -39.13
CA SER A 282 -14.94 -23.41 -40.13
C SER A 282 -14.32 -23.29 -41.53
N ASN A 283 -14.19 -24.41 -42.25
CA ASN A 283 -13.65 -24.48 -43.62
C ASN A 283 -14.59 -23.93 -44.71
N THR A 284 -15.53 -23.05 -44.35
CA THR A 284 -16.58 -22.55 -45.23
C THR A 284 -16.51 -21.02 -45.25
N THR A 285 -16.57 -20.42 -46.44
CA THR A 285 -16.60 -18.97 -46.65
C THR A 285 -17.91 -18.62 -47.35
N SER A 286 -18.64 -17.65 -46.80
CA SER A 286 -19.89 -17.17 -47.39
C SER A 286 -19.60 -16.18 -48.51
N VAL A 287 -20.15 -16.43 -49.70
CA VAL A 287 -20.11 -15.51 -50.84
C VAL A 287 -21.52 -14.94 -51.04
N GLN A 288 -21.63 -13.62 -51.05
CA GLN A 288 -22.87 -12.91 -51.34
C GLN A 288 -22.87 -12.55 -52.83
N ILE A 289 -23.86 -13.06 -53.57
CA ILE A 289 -24.04 -12.72 -54.98
C ILE A 289 -25.26 -11.80 -55.07
N VAL A 290 -25.05 -10.60 -55.60
CA VAL A 290 -26.10 -9.61 -55.84
C VAL A 290 -26.46 -9.65 -57.31
N ARG A 291 -27.73 -9.88 -57.64
CA ARG A 291 -28.26 -9.81 -59.01
C ARG A 291 -29.45 -8.87 -59.01
N GLY A 292 -29.33 -7.76 -59.76
CA GLY A 292 -30.30 -6.68 -59.70
C GLY A 292 -30.36 -6.07 -58.30
N THR A 293 -31.57 -5.94 -57.73
CA THR A 293 -31.80 -5.39 -56.37
C THR A 293 -31.84 -6.43 -55.26
N GLY A 294 -31.63 -7.72 -55.58
CA GLY A 294 -31.67 -8.81 -54.60
C GLY A 294 -30.28 -9.38 -54.30
N ALA A 295 -29.99 -9.61 -53.02
CA ALA A 295 -28.78 -10.30 -52.57
C ALA A 295 -29.11 -11.70 -52.02
N THR A 296 -28.38 -12.72 -52.48
CA THR A 296 -28.45 -14.08 -51.91
C THR A 296 -27.08 -14.55 -51.44
N ASN A 297 -27.05 -15.14 -50.24
CA ASN A 297 -25.82 -15.63 -49.60
C ASN A 297 -25.69 -17.14 -49.81
N TYR A 298 -24.52 -17.58 -50.23
CA TYR A 298 -24.20 -18.99 -50.42
C TYR A 298 -22.95 -19.34 -49.61
N GLU A 299 -22.99 -20.45 -48.89
CA GLU A 299 -21.83 -20.99 -48.19
C GLU A 299 -21.02 -21.90 -49.12
N VAL A 300 -19.73 -21.59 -49.32
CA VAL A 300 -18.84 -22.35 -50.19
C VAL A 300 -17.67 -22.90 -49.38
N LYS A 301 -17.41 -24.20 -49.53
CA LYS A 301 -16.29 -24.89 -48.86
C LYS A 301 -14.98 -24.49 -49.53
N ARG A 302 -13.97 -24.04 -48.77
CA ARG A 302 -12.66 -23.69 -49.34
C ARG A 302 -12.00 -24.95 -49.92
N HIS A 303 -11.70 -24.92 -51.22
CA HIS A 303 -10.85 -25.92 -51.86
C HIS A 303 -9.39 -25.48 -51.69
N ALA A 304 -8.58 -26.24 -50.97
CA ALA A 304 -7.17 -25.93 -50.75
C ALA A 304 -6.38 -26.28 -52.02
N GLY A 305 -6.04 -25.28 -52.82
CA GLY A 305 -5.20 -25.39 -54.01
C GLY A 305 -4.08 -24.36 -53.97
N PHE A 306 -2.85 -24.90 -53.87
CA PHE A 306 -1.51 -24.29 -53.90
C PHE A 306 -1.10 -23.40 -52.71
#